data_AF-A0A1Q8B5P1-F1
#
_entry.id   AF-A0A1Q8B5P1-F1
#
_cell.length_a   1.000
_cell.length_b   1.000
_cell.length_c   1.000
_cell.angle_alpha   90.00
_cell.angle_beta   90.00
_cell.angle_gamma   90.00
#
_symmetry.space_group_name_H-M   'P 1'
#
loop_
_entity.id
_entity.type
_entity.pdbx_description
1 polymer ?
#
loop_
_entity_poly.entity_id
_entity_poly.type
_entity_poly.pdbx_seq_one_letter_code
_entity_poly.pdbx_strand_id
1 'polypeptide(L)'
;MHHSVLEHFSACSIAILAAAVADYRPAERHAVKIKRTRSPLTLSFEATRDILADVARVKGDRILVGFAAETDHVAENARKKLSAKNADLIVANDVSAEGAGFDLETNVVTLFSRDNRELALPRMTKREVAQRILDEVLRLRAVPRLAPAARHSGD
;
A
#
# COMPACT_ATOMS: atom_id res chain seq x y z
N MET A 1 -10.45 8.74 -6.01
CA MET A 1 -9.78 7.44 -5.88
C MET A 1 -10.58 6.44 -5.05
N HIS A 2 -10.83 6.68 -3.75
CA HIS A 2 -11.56 5.74 -2.87
C HIS A 2 -12.84 5.14 -3.51
N HIS A 3 -13.76 5.99 -3.96
CA HIS A 3 -15.00 5.56 -4.62
C HIS A 3 -14.75 4.66 -5.83
N SER A 4 -13.93 5.10 -6.79
CA SER A 4 -13.60 4.35 -8.00
C SER A 4 -12.98 2.99 -7.68
N VAL A 5 -12.12 2.90 -6.67
CA VAL A 5 -11.53 1.62 -6.26
C VAL A 5 -12.62 0.68 -5.76
N LEU A 6 -13.50 1.13 -4.86
CA LEU A 6 -14.56 0.27 -4.31
C LEU A 6 -15.56 -0.21 -5.37
N GLU A 7 -15.91 0.65 -6.32
CA GLU A 7 -16.79 0.32 -7.43
C GLU A 7 -16.23 -0.82 -8.30
N HIS A 8 -14.93 -0.75 -8.64
CA HIS A 8 -14.32 -1.67 -9.59
C HIS A 8 -13.72 -2.93 -8.92
N PHE A 9 -13.45 -2.88 -7.60
CA PHE A 9 -12.76 -3.95 -6.90
C PHE A 9 -13.47 -5.31 -7.00
N SER A 10 -14.80 -5.30 -7.03
CA SER A 10 -15.60 -6.52 -7.14
C SER A 10 -15.34 -7.32 -8.43
N ALA A 11 -14.98 -6.64 -9.52
CA ALA A 11 -14.70 -7.24 -10.82
C ALA A 11 -13.24 -7.70 -10.98
N CYS A 12 -12.35 -7.38 -10.03
CA CYS A 12 -10.94 -7.73 -10.10
C CYS A 12 -10.64 -9.08 -9.42
N SER A 13 -9.66 -9.82 -9.94
CA SER A 13 -9.05 -10.98 -9.25
C SER A 13 -7.80 -10.58 -8.45
N ILE A 14 -7.13 -9.52 -8.90
CA ILE A 14 -5.90 -8.98 -8.32
C ILE A 14 -6.06 -7.45 -8.28
N ALA A 15 -5.73 -6.83 -7.15
CA ALA A 15 -5.68 -5.38 -7.00
C ALA A 15 -4.29 -4.95 -6.51
N ILE A 16 -3.64 -4.05 -7.26
CA ILE A 16 -2.32 -3.50 -6.95
C ILE A 16 -2.47 -2.02 -6.60
N LEU A 17 -2.46 -1.69 -5.30
CA LEU A 17 -2.69 -0.33 -4.80
C LEU A 17 -1.34 0.40 -4.72
N ALA A 18 -0.81 0.77 -5.88
CA ALA A 18 0.49 1.43 -6.03
C ALA A 18 0.46 2.97 -5.89
N ALA A 19 -0.73 3.58 -5.84
CA ALA A 19 -0.84 5.03 -5.76
C ALA A 19 -0.40 5.55 -4.39
N ALA A 20 0.33 6.67 -4.38
CA ALA A 20 0.62 7.44 -3.17
C ALA A 20 -0.63 8.23 -2.75
N VAL A 21 -1.49 7.61 -1.94
CA VAL A 21 -2.71 8.23 -1.43
C VAL A 21 -2.35 9.13 -0.26
N ALA A 22 -2.86 10.37 -0.26
CA ALA A 22 -2.66 11.27 0.87
C ALA A 22 -3.36 10.75 2.13
N ASP A 23 -2.63 10.66 3.24
CA ASP A 23 -3.15 10.26 4.55
C ASP A 23 -4.07 11.31 5.18
N TYR A 24 -3.93 12.57 4.76
CA TYR A 24 -4.70 13.70 5.25
C TYR A 24 -5.28 14.52 4.10
N ARG A 25 -6.42 15.17 4.37
CA ARG A 25 -7.04 16.16 3.48
C ARG A 25 -7.32 17.45 4.27
N PRO A 26 -7.38 18.62 3.61
CA PRO A 26 -7.86 19.83 4.26
C PRO A 26 -9.25 19.58 4.85
N ALA A 27 -9.44 19.96 6.11
CA ALA A 27 -10.73 19.82 6.81
C ALA A 27 -11.78 20.76 6.20
N GLU A 28 -11.35 21.92 5.72
CA GLU A 28 -12.19 22.86 4.97
C GLU A 28 -11.74 22.97 3.51
N ARG A 29 -12.69 22.97 2.58
CA ARG A 29 -12.46 23.22 1.16
C ARG A 29 -13.02 24.58 0.79
N HIS A 30 -12.18 25.46 0.26
CA HIS A 30 -12.63 26.74 -0.28
C HIS A 30 -12.90 26.63 -1.79
N ALA A 31 -14.08 27.07 -2.23
CA ALA A 31 -14.47 27.07 -3.64
C ALA A 31 -13.70 28.09 -4.49
N VAL A 32 -13.11 29.10 -3.84
CA VAL A 32 -12.32 30.16 -4.48
C VAL A 32 -10.92 30.21 -3.88
N LYS A 33 -9.96 30.70 -4.67
CA LYS A 33 -8.57 30.90 -4.23
C LYS A 33 -8.52 31.77 -2.97
N ILE A 34 -7.89 31.25 -1.91
CA ILE A 34 -7.58 32.01 -0.70
C ILE A 34 -6.66 33.18 -1.08
N LYS A 35 -7.10 34.41 -0.84
CA LYS A 35 -6.31 35.61 -1.12
C LYS A 35 -5.23 35.80 -0.04
N ARG A 36 -4.06 36.27 -0.44
CA ARG A 36 -2.97 36.57 0.50
C ARG A 36 -3.41 37.69 1.46
N THR A 37 -3.26 37.45 2.75
CA THR A 37 -3.49 38.43 3.84
C THR A 37 -2.18 38.82 4.51
N ARG A 38 -2.21 39.83 5.38
CA ARG A 38 -1.06 40.18 6.25
C ARG A 38 -0.92 39.22 7.45
N SER A 39 -2.00 38.55 7.84
CA SER A 39 -2.00 37.56 8.92
C SER A 39 -1.45 36.21 8.45
N PRO A 40 -0.87 35.40 9.36
CA PRO A 40 -0.49 34.01 9.07
C PRO A 40 -1.67 33.18 8.56
N LEU A 41 -1.40 32.26 7.64
CA LEU A 41 -2.38 31.27 7.15
C LEU A 41 -2.22 29.98 7.96
N THR A 42 -3.32 29.52 8.56
CA THR A 42 -3.41 28.22 9.21
C THR A 42 -4.33 27.32 8.39
N LEU A 43 -3.88 26.11 8.09
CA LEU A 43 -4.67 25.08 7.42
C LEU A 43 -4.88 23.91 8.39
N SER A 44 -6.14 23.52 8.61
CA SER A 44 -6.50 22.33 9.37
C SER A 44 -6.66 21.13 8.44
N PHE A 45 -6.23 19.97 8.90
CA PHE A 45 -6.28 18.72 8.16
C PHE A 45 -6.99 17.65 8.98
N GLU A 46 -7.69 16.76 8.29
CA GLU A 46 -8.32 15.57 8.85
C GLU A 46 -7.85 14.32 8.09
N ALA A 47 -7.86 13.17 8.77
CA ALA A 47 -7.43 11.91 8.18
C ALA A 47 -8.34 11.49 7.00
N THR A 48 -7.74 10.92 5.96
CA THR A 48 -8.49 10.34 4.84
C THR A 48 -8.96 8.92 5.14
N ARG A 49 -9.79 8.37 4.26
CA ARG A 49 -10.18 6.97 4.33
C ARG A 49 -9.04 6.09 3.84
N ASP A 50 -8.75 5.05 4.60
CA ASP A 50 -7.78 4.03 4.21
C ASP A 50 -8.39 3.06 3.17
N ILE A 51 -8.08 3.33 1.91
CA ILE A 51 -8.56 2.54 0.77
C ILE A 51 -8.11 1.07 0.89
N LEU A 52 -6.88 0.83 1.31
CA LEU A 52 -6.31 -0.52 1.40
C LEU A 52 -7.03 -1.33 2.49
N ALA A 53 -7.27 -0.73 3.65
CA ALA A 53 -8.04 -1.37 4.72
C ALA A 53 -9.50 -1.62 4.32
N ASP A 54 -10.12 -0.71 3.57
CA ASP A 54 -11.51 -0.86 3.13
C ASP A 54 -11.67 -2.01 2.13
N VAL A 55 -10.81 -2.11 1.11
CA VAL A 55 -10.86 -3.23 0.16
C VAL A 55 -10.49 -4.57 0.81
N ALA A 56 -9.58 -4.55 1.79
CA ALA A 56 -9.17 -5.73 2.51
C ALA A 56 -10.30 -6.42 3.27
N ARG A 57 -11.29 -5.66 3.75
CA ARG A 57 -12.47 -6.19 4.44
C ARG A 57 -13.38 -7.01 3.51
N VAL A 58 -13.44 -6.64 2.23
CA VAL A 58 -14.28 -7.28 1.22
C VAL A 58 -13.47 -8.10 0.20
N LYS A 59 -12.21 -8.39 0.53
CA LYS A 59 -11.24 -9.03 -0.37
C LYS A 59 -11.70 -10.38 -0.92
N GLY A 60 -12.26 -11.23 -0.07
CA GLY A 60 -12.49 -12.64 -0.41
C GLY A 60 -11.19 -13.30 -0.89
N ASP A 61 -11.26 -14.01 -2.01
CA ASP A 61 -10.11 -14.73 -2.60
C ASP A 61 -9.19 -13.88 -3.48
N ARG A 62 -9.51 -12.59 -3.67
CA ARG A 62 -8.73 -11.65 -4.50
C ARG A 62 -7.36 -11.36 -3.90
N ILE A 63 -6.33 -11.28 -4.73
CA ILE A 63 -4.99 -10.91 -4.28
C ILE A 63 -4.92 -9.39 -4.13
N LEU A 64 -4.48 -8.93 -2.96
CA LEU A 64 -4.33 -7.53 -2.62
C LEU A 64 -2.87 -7.20 -2.38
N VAL A 65 -2.32 -6.33 -3.23
CA VAL A 65 -0.96 -5.83 -3.14
C VAL A 65 -0.99 -4.38 -2.67
N GLY A 66 -0.28 -4.09 -1.58
CA GLY A 66 -0.07 -2.73 -1.09
C GLY A 66 1.38 -2.30 -1.22
N PHE A 67 1.63 -0.99 -1.12
CA PHE A 67 2.96 -0.40 -1.12
C PHE A 67 3.21 0.31 0.21
N ALA A 68 4.48 0.35 0.60
CA ALA A 68 4.96 1.06 1.77
C ALA A 68 6.25 1.79 1.37
N ALA A 69 6.26 3.12 1.48
CA ALA A 69 7.50 3.89 1.47
C ALA A 69 7.88 4.10 2.93
N GLU A 70 9.01 3.53 3.35
CA GLU A 70 9.46 3.57 4.73
C GLU A 70 10.89 4.15 4.77
N THR A 71 11.16 4.99 5.75
CA THR A 71 12.48 5.60 5.99
C THR A 71 13.28 4.88 7.07
N ASP A 72 12.60 4.07 7.87
CA ASP A 72 13.12 3.37 9.03
C ASP A 72 12.28 2.13 9.30
N HIS A 73 12.86 1.14 10.00
CA HIS A 73 12.16 -0.08 10.43
C HIS A 73 11.35 -0.78 9.31
N VAL A 74 11.86 -0.71 8.06
CA VAL A 74 11.16 -1.10 6.82
C VAL A 74 10.47 -2.47 6.95
N ALA A 75 11.21 -3.47 7.43
CA ALA A 75 10.72 -4.84 7.53
C ALA A 75 9.67 -5.05 8.64
N GLU A 76 9.73 -4.28 9.71
CA GLU A 76 8.73 -4.32 10.79
C GLU A 76 7.44 -3.63 10.36
N ASN A 77 7.56 -2.42 9.80
CA ASN A 77 6.42 -1.64 9.30
C ASN A 77 5.70 -2.35 8.17
N ALA A 78 6.45 -2.97 7.25
CA ALA A 78 5.88 -3.76 6.16
C ALA A 78 5.07 -4.97 6.67
N ARG A 79 5.62 -5.73 7.64
CA ARG A 79 4.90 -6.86 8.27
C ARG A 79 3.65 -6.42 9.03
N LYS A 80 3.76 -5.33 9.80
CA LYS A 80 2.62 -4.72 10.51
C LYS A 80 1.52 -4.32 9.51
N LYS A 81 1.88 -3.66 8.41
CA LYS A 81 0.95 -3.24 7.36
C LYS A 81 0.32 -4.44 6.64
N LEU A 82 1.11 -5.47 6.32
CA LEU A 82 0.64 -6.72 5.70
C LEU A 82 -0.47 -7.36 6.55
N SER A 83 -0.22 -7.53 7.84
CA SER A 83 -1.18 -8.12 8.80
C SER A 83 -2.39 -7.21 9.04
N ALA A 84 -2.16 -5.94 9.42
CA ALA A 84 -3.22 -5.00 9.77
C ALA A 84 -4.17 -4.69 8.60
N LYS A 85 -3.67 -4.80 7.37
CA LYS A 85 -4.43 -4.55 6.14
C LYS A 85 -4.84 -5.83 5.43
N ASN A 86 -4.65 -7.01 6.04
CA ASN A 86 -4.98 -8.31 5.42
C ASN A 86 -4.53 -8.39 3.94
N ALA A 87 -3.36 -7.83 3.64
CA ALA A 87 -2.79 -7.81 2.30
C ALA A 87 -2.11 -9.15 2.01
N ASP A 88 -1.98 -9.51 0.74
CA ASP A 88 -1.27 -10.72 0.33
C ASP A 88 0.21 -10.45 0.06
N LEU A 89 0.51 -9.21 -0.32
CA LEU A 89 1.85 -8.73 -0.64
C LEU A 89 1.97 -7.25 -0.24
N ILE A 90 3.05 -6.90 0.46
CA ILE A 90 3.47 -5.52 0.67
C ILE A 90 4.82 -5.32 -0.02
N VAL A 91 4.87 -4.34 -0.92
CA VAL A 91 6.09 -3.85 -1.55
C VAL A 91 6.64 -2.73 -0.68
N ALA A 92 7.73 -2.98 0.04
CA ALA A 92 8.35 -1.97 0.88
C ALA A 92 9.55 -1.36 0.16
N ASN A 93 9.47 -0.07 -0.14
CA ASN A 93 10.58 0.72 -0.64
C ASN A 93 11.33 1.31 0.55
N ASP A 94 12.63 1.05 0.63
CA ASP A 94 13.53 1.82 1.48
C ASP A 94 13.88 3.12 0.74
N VAL A 95 13.15 4.20 1.03
CA VAL A 95 13.36 5.48 0.35
C VAL A 95 14.59 6.24 0.88
N SER A 96 15.27 5.71 1.89
CA SER A 96 16.52 6.25 2.42
C SER A 96 17.76 5.67 1.72
N ALA A 97 17.62 4.53 1.03
CA ALA A 97 18.71 3.85 0.37
C ALA A 97 19.24 4.61 -0.87
N GLU A 98 20.56 4.56 -1.09
CA GLU A 98 21.19 5.21 -2.24
C GLU A 98 20.68 4.61 -3.57
N GLY A 99 20.14 5.46 -4.44
CA GLY A 99 19.54 5.03 -5.70
C GLY A 99 18.08 4.56 -5.58
N ALA A 100 17.47 4.66 -4.39
CA ALA A 100 16.03 4.58 -4.19
C ALA A 100 15.42 5.99 -4.15
N GLY A 101 14.21 6.15 -4.70
CA GLY A 101 13.53 7.44 -4.69
C GLY A 101 12.48 7.59 -5.78
N PHE A 102 11.61 8.57 -5.59
CA PHE A 102 10.51 8.83 -6.53
C PHE A 102 11.01 9.35 -7.88
N ASP A 103 12.05 10.18 -7.88
CA ASP A 103 12.58 10.85 -9.07
C ASP A 103 13.75 10.11 -9.77
N LEU A 104 14.03 8.86 -9.37
CA LEU A 104 15.08 8.02 -9.97
C LEU A 104 14.50 6.90 -10.83
N GLU A 105 15.25 6.40 -11.81
CA GLU A 105 14.79 5.26 -12.64
C GLU A 105 14.88 3.90 -11.94
N THR A 106 15.66 3.83 -10.86
CA THR A 106 15.89 2.63 -10.05
C THR A 106 15.12 2.65 -8.74
N ASN A 107 15.00 1.48 -8.12
CA ASN A 107 14.42 1.33 -6.80
C ASN A 107 15.09 0.18 -6.03
N VAL A 108 14.99 0.22 -4.70
CA VAL A 108 15.44 -0.83 -3.78
C VAL A 108 14.24 -1.21 -2.94
N VAL A 109 13.76 -2.44 -3.12
CA VAL A 109 12.50 -2.89 -2.52
C VAL A 109 12.64 -4.27 -1.92
N THR A 110 11.89 -4.49 -0.85
CA THR A 110 11.70 -5.81 -0.26
C THR A 110 10.23 -6.20 -0.35
N LEU A 111 9.98 -7.40 -0.86
CA LEU A 111 8.64 -7.95 -1.00
C LEU A 111 8.30 -8.79 0.23
N PHE A 112 7.22 -8.45 0.92
CA PHE A 112 6.72 -9.18 2.10
C PHE A 112 5.39 -9.83 1.77
N SER A 113 5.33 -11.15 1.81
CA SER A 113 4.16 -11.91 1.40
C SER A 113 3.50 -12.63 2.58
N ARG A 114 2.19 -12.89 2.45
CA ARG A 114 1.35 -13.47 3.53
C ARG A 114 1.80 -14.84 4.03
N ASP A 115 2.59 -15.57 3.26
CA ASP A 115 3.15 -16.87 3.63
C ASP A 115 4.52 -16.74 4.31
N ASN A 116 4.78 -15.57 4.89
CA ASN A 116 6.00 -15.20 5.61
C ASN A 116 7.27 -15.19 4.74
N ARG A 117 7.15 -15.28 3.41
CA ARG A 117 8.28 -15.10 2.52
C ARG A 117 8.64 -13.61 2.42
N GLU A 118 9.92 -13.34 2.63
CA GLU A 118 10.57 -12.06 2.43
C GLU A 118 11.55 -12.19 1.26
N LEU A 119 11.44 -11.30 0.28
CA LEU A 119 12.31 -11.28 -0.90
C LEU A 119 12.90 -9.88 -1.05
N ALA A 120 14.13 -9.71 -0.58
CA ALA A 120 14.92 -8.52 -0.84
C ALA A 120 15.38 -8.52 -2.30
N LEU A 121 15.09 -7.43 -3.01
CA LEU A 121 15.50 -7.25 -4.40
C LEU A 121 16.75 -6.36 -4.44
N PRO A 122 17.75 -6.69 -5.30
CA PRO A 122 18.87 -5.78 -5.53
C PRO A 122 18.35 -4.48 -6.18
N ARG A 123 19.18 -3.43 -6.16
CA ARG A 123 18.88 -2.20 -6.90
C ARG A 123 18.65 -2.54 -8.38
N MET A 124 17.45 -2.24 -8.86
CA MET A 124 17.03 -2.54 -10.22
C MET A 124 16.11 -1.44 -10.74
N THR A 125 15.83 -1.43 -12.04
CA THR A 125 14.93 -0.45 -12.64
C THR A 125 13.50 -0.63 -12.11
N LYS A 126 12.70 0.44 -12.11
CA LYS A 126 11.27 0.38 -11.75
C LYS A 126 10.50 -0.65 -12.60
N ARG A 127 10.91 -0.87 -13.85
CA ARG A 127 10.31 -1.87 -14.74
C ARG A 127 10.63 -3.30 -14.28
N GLU A 128 11.87 -3.57 -13.88
CA GLU A 128 12.25 -4.87 -13.32
C GLU A 128 11.55 -5.12 -11.99
N VAL A 129 11.46 -4.12 -11.10
CA VAL A 129 10.66 -4.24 -9.87
C VAL A 129 9.22 -4.62 -10.18
N ALA A 130 8.58 -3.97 -11.16
CA ALA A 130 7.22 -4.30 -11.56
C ALA A 130 7.07 -5.76 -12.03
N GLN A 131 8.05 -6.29 -12.77
CA GLN A 131 8.08 -7.70 -13.18
C GLN A 131 8.18 -8.62 -11.95
N ARG A 132 9.07 -8.32 -11.01
CA ARG A 132 9.25 -9.12 -9.78
C ARG A 132 7.99 -9.13 -8.90
N ILE A 133 7.26 -8.02 -8.86
CA ILE A 133 5.96 -7.96 -8.15
C ILE A 133 4.94 -8.88 -8.83
N LEU A 134 4.87 -8.86 -10.17
CA LEU A 134 3.95 -9.73 -10.92
C LEU A 134 4.31 -11.21 -10.77
N ASP A 135 5.59 -11.56 -10.78
CA ASP A 135 6.07 -12.93 -10.52
C ASP A 135 5.59 -13.43 -9.14
N GLU A 136 5.72 -12.58 -8.13
CA GLU A 136 5.31 -12.91 -6.76
C GLU A 136 3.78 -13.02 -6.62
N VAL A 137 3.04 -12.17 -7.33
CA VAL A 137 1.57 -12.28 -7.42
C VAL A 137 1.14 -13.60 -8.08
N LEU A 138 1.80 -14.00 -9.17
CA LEU A 138 1.50 -15.28 -9.84
C LEU A 138 1.82 -16.48 -8.94
N ARG A 139 2.94 -16.43 -8.21
CA ARG A 139 3.29 -17.43 -7.19
C ARG A 139 2.20 -17.53 -6.12
N LEU A 140 1.78 -16.40 -5.55
CA LEU A 140 0.73 -16.36 -4.52
C LEU A 140 -0.63 -16.85 -5.03
N ARG A 141 -0.91 -16.71 -6.33
CA ARG A 141 -2.11 -17.26 -6.96
C ARG A 141 -2.07 -18.78 -7.07
N ALA A 142 -0.89 -19.37 -7.26
CA ALA A 142 -0.71 -20.81 -7.30
C ALA A 142 -0.72 -21.47 -5.91
N VAL A 143 -0.43 -20.72 -4.85
CA VAL A 143 -0.46 -21.20 -3.47
C VAL A 143 -1.88 -21.13 -2.90
N PRO A 144 -2.47 -22.26 -2.44
CA PRO A 144 -3.77 -22.26 -1.79
C PRO A 144 -3.82 -21.30 -0.61
N ARG A 145 -4.94 -20.59 -0.43
CA ARG A 145 -5.16 -19.84 0.80
C ARG A 145 -5.29 -20.82 1.94
N LEU A 146 -4.41 -20.70 2.93
CA LEU A 146 -4.68 -21.30 4.24
C LEU A 146 -5.98 -20.67 4.76
N ALA A 147 -6.91 -21.52 5.22
CA ALA A 147 -8.14 -21.04 5.82
C ALA A 147 -7.78 -20.08 6.98
N PRO A 148 -8.50 -18.95 7.14
CA PRO A 148 -8.25 -18.08 8.27
C PRO A 148 -8.38 -18.91 9.55
N ALA A 149 -7.38 -18.84 10.42
CA ALA A 149 -7.46 -19.45 11.75
C ALA A 149 -8.76 -18.98 12.39
N ALA A 150 -9.61 -19.92 12.80
CA ALA A 150 -10.90 -19.62 13.42
C ALA A 150 -10.66 -18.61 14.54
N ARG A 151 -11.19 -17.40 14.38
CA ARG A 151 -11.15 -16.38 15.42
C ARG A 151 -11.81 -17.03 16.63
N HIS A 152 -11.04 -17.28 17.67
CA HIS A 152 -11.60 -17.71 18.95
C HIS A 152 -12.52 -16.59 19.40
N SER A 153 -13.83 -16.86 19.31
CA SER A 153 -14.86 -16.13 20.05
C SER A 153 -14.59 -16.40 21.53
N GLY A 154 -13.79 -15.55 22.15
CA GLY A 154 -13.73 -15.43 23.59
C GLY A 154 -14.86 -14.50 24.02
N ASP A 155 -15.75 -15.06 24.84
CA ASP A 155 -16.77 -14.38 25.64
C ASP A 155 -16.19 -13.23 26.50
#